data_AF-A0A9R0ZL67-F1
#
_entry.id   AF-A0A9R0ZL67-F1
#
_cell.length_a   1.000
_cell.length_b   1.000
_cell.length_c   1.000
_cell.angle_alpha   90.00
_cell.angle_beta   90.00
_cell.angle_gamma   90.00
#
_symmetry.space_group_name_H-M   'P 1'
#
loop_
_entity.id
_entity.type
_entity.pdbx_description
1 polymer ?
#
loop_
_entity_poly.entity_id
_entity_poly.type
_entity_poly.pdbx_seq_one_letter_code
_entity_poly.pdbx_strand_id
1 'polypeptide(L)'
;MGMEYDASSTTGSMFLPFLAMFGAIYLLGYFVVFRRWSLQQRPDASSCLTSLFHGTPATLLALRAVLSSSRAGDLAAPNMPADDLALDFSTAYFTVDLIHYLVFLPHEVLFVAHHLATLYVFATCRAAEICHPLKRKLSCCKRNDRNLPSCTEYSCAFDQDLTVPRAFTRIAKKMDVYGYWCT
;
A
#
# COMPACT_ATOMS: atom_id res chain seq x y z
N MET A 1 36.42 6.78 -21.69
CA MET A 1 35.05 7.27 -21.48
C MET A 1 34.18 6.05 -21.24
N GLY A 2 34.26 5.48 -20.03
CA GLY A 2 33.46 4.33 -19.63
C GLY A 2 32.17 4.87 -19.02
N MET A 3 31.03 4.46 -19.57
CA MET A 3 29.75 4.66 -18.90
C MET A 3 29.67 3.60 -17.80
N GLU A 4 29.92 4.00 -16.56
CA GLU A 4 29.47 3.27 -15.39
C GLU A 4 27.95 3.36 -15.37
N TYR A 5 27.32 2.27 -15.78
CA TYR A 5 25.92 1.98 -15.50
C TYR A 5 25.81 1.80 -13.99
N ASP A 6 25.35 2.84 -13.29
CA ASP A 6 24.91 2.75 -11.90
C ASP A 6 23.79 1.70 -11.81
N ALA A 7 24.19 0.47 -11.53
CA ALA A 7 23.32 -0.61 -11.10
C ALA A 7 22.83 -0.38 -9.66
N SER A 8 22.29 0.81 -9.39
CA SER A 8 21.32 0.98 -8.33
C SER A 8 19.98 0.65 -8.96
N SER A 9 19.61 -0.64 -8.93
CA SER A 9 18.22 -1.04 -9.12
C SER A 9 17.40 -0.35 -8.04
N THR A 10 16.94 0.86 -8.31
CA THR A 10 15.77 1.44 -7.66
C THR A 10 14.68 0.40 -7.88
N THR A 11 14.32 -0.34 -6.84
CA THR A 11 13.08 -1.13 -6.85
C THR A 11 11.96 -0.11 -6.99
N GLY A 12 11.63 0.25 -8.23
CA GLY A 12 10.62 1.26 -8.53
C GLY A 12 9.31 0.78 -7.92
N SER A 13 8.62 1.66 -7.20
CA SER A 13 7.27 1.32 -6.71
C SER A 13 6.42 0.85 -7.87
N MET A 14 5.77 -0.29 -7.69
CA MET A 14 4.88 -0.88 -8.70
C MET A 14 3.47 -0.29 -8.61
N PHE A 15 3.26 0.73 -7.75
CA PHE A 15 1.99 1.40 -7.57
C PHE A 15 1.41 1.93 -8.89
N LEU A 16 2.17 2.72 -9.66
CA LEU A 16 1.68 3.30 -10.91
C LEU A 16 1.31 2.22 -11.96
N PRO A 17 2.15 1.19 -12.21
CA PRO A 17 1.75 0.05 -13.03
C PRO A 17 0.46 -0.63 -12.57
N PHE A 18 0.31 -0.90 -11.27
CA PHE A 18 -0.90 -1.53 -10.74
C PHE A 18 -2.12 -0.61 -10.81
N LEU A 19 -1.94 0.69 -10.58
CA LEU A 19 -3.02 1.68 -10.71
C LEU A 19 -3.53 1.72 -12.14
N ALA A 20 -2.62 1.72 -13.12
CA ALA A 20 -2.97 1.64 -14.53
C ALA A 20 -3.69 0.33 -14.88
N MET A 21 -3.20 -0.80 -14.35
CA MET A 21 -3.83 -2.11 -14.54
C MET A 21 -5.25 -2.16 -13.96
N PHE A 22 -5.46 -1.77 -12.70
CA PHE A 22 -6.79 -1.75 -12.09
C PHE A 22 -7.72 -0.73 -12.75
N GLY A 23 -7.20 0.44 -13.14
CA GLY A 23 -7.94 1.40 -13.94
C GLY A 23 -8.38 0.81 -15.29
N ALA A 24 -7.49 0.09 -15.98
CA ALA A 24 -7.83 -0.58 -17.23
C ALA A 24 -8.88 -1.69 -17.03
N ILE A 25 -8.79 -2.48 -15.96
CA ILE A 25 -9.81 -3.49 -15.60
C ILE A 25 -11.16 -2.82 -15.34
N TYR A 26 -11.18 -1.72 -14.59
CA TYR A 26 -12.41 -0.96 -14.32
C TYR A 26 -13.04 -0.43 -15.62
N LEU A 27 -12.24 0.23 -16.46
CA LEU A 27 -12.71 0.78 -17.74
C LEU A 27 -13.17 -0.32 -18.70
N LEU A 28 -12.47 -1.45 -18.74
CA LEU A 28 -12.88 -2.62 -19.53
C LEU A 28 -14.22 -3.18 -19.03
N GLY A 29 -14.37 -3.30 -17.71
CA GLY A 29 -15.64 -3.65 -17.06
C GLY A 29 -16.76 -2.72 -17.51
N TYR A 30 -16.53 -1.42 -17.37
CA TYR A 30 -17.54 -0.39 -17.59
C TYR A 30 -17.97 -0.27 -19.06
N PHE A 31 -17.00 -0.19 -19.98
CA PHE A 31 -17.25 0.11 -21.40
C PHE A 31 -17.45 -1.13 -22.26
N VAL A 32 -16.92 -2.30 -21.87
CA VAL A 32 -16.93 -3.49 -22.71
C VAL A 32 -17.79 -4.60 -22.10
N VAL A 33 -17.50 -5.02 -20.86
CA VAL A 33 -18.17 -6.18 -20.24
C VAL A 33 -19.62 -5.86 -19.89
N PHE A 34 -19.84 -4.77 -19.15
CA PHE A 34 -21.16 -4.36 -18.66
C PHE A 34 -21.84 -3.33 -19.57
N ARG A 35 -21.40 -3.20 -20.83
CA ARG A 35 -21.91 -2.22 -21.80
C ARG A 35 -23.42 -2.29 -22.07
N ARG A 36 -24.07 -3.42 -21.78
CA ARG A 36 -25.51 -3.62 -21.95
C ARG A 36 -26.31 -3.40 -20.67
N TRP A 37 -25.65 -3.23 -19.53
CA TRP A 37 -26.30 -2.98 -18.25
C TRP A 37 -26.74 -1.52 -18.16
N SER A 38 -27.62 -1.21 -17.21
CA SER A 38 -28.07 0.17 -16.99
C SER A 38 -26.90 1.06 -16.53
N LEU A 39 -26.96 2.36 -16.81
CA LEU A 39 -25.92 3.31 -16.40
C LEU A 39 -25.72 3.38 -14.88
N GLN A 40 -26.74 3.01 -14.11
CA GLN A 40 -26.68 2.91 -12.64
C GLN A 40 -25.93 1.65 -12.18
N GLN A 41 -26.09 0.51 -12.86
CA GLN A 41 -25.48 -0.76 -12.44
C GLN A 41 -24.06 -0.97 -12.97
N ARG A 42 -23.68 -0.31 -14.07
CA ARG A 42 -22.33 -0.41 -14.67
C ARG A 42 -21.20 -0.07 -13.71
N PRO A 43 -21.21 1.07 -13.01
CA PRO A 43 -20.08 1.45 -12.16
C PRO A 43 -19.91 0.45 -11.01
N ASP A 44 -21.00 -0.01 -10.40
CA ASP A 44 -20.99 -1.01 -9.32
C ASP A 44 -20.46 -2.36 -9.82
N ALA A 45 -20.97 -2.86 -10.95
CA ALA A 45 -20.50 -4.11 -11.54
C ALA A 45 -19.01 -4.05 -11.92
N SER A 46 -18.52 -2.89 -12.34
CA SER A 46 -17.11 -2.67 -12.71
C SER A 46 -16.20 -2.60 -11.48
N SER A 47 -16.65 -1.97 -10.39
CA SER A 47 -15.95 -2.02 -9.09
C SER A 47 -15.89 -3.46 -8.57
N CYS A 48 -17.01 -4.20 -8.61
CA CYS A 48 -17.02 -5.62 -8.22
C CYS A 48 -16.05 -6.47 -9.04
N LEU A 49 -15.99 -6.28 -10.37
CA LEU A 49 -15.03 -6.96 -11.23
C LEU A 49 -13.59 -6.64 -10.80
N THR A 50 -13.30 -5.37 -10.56
CA THR A 50 -11.98 -4.91 -10.11
C THR A 50 -11.60 -5.53 -8.74
N SER A 51 -12.55 -5.62 -7.82
CA SER A 51 -12.41 -6.28 -6.52
C SER A 51 -12.10 -7.78 -6.64
N LEU A 52 -12.71 -8.50 -7.58
CA LEU A 52 -12.37 -9.91 -7.84
C LEU A 52 -10.92 -10.10 -8.31
N PHE A 53 -10.45 -9.19 -9.17
CA PHE A 53 -9.06 -9.18 -9.65
C PHE A 53 -8.05 -8.79 -8.56
N HIS A 54 -8.47 -8.08 -7.51
CA HIS A 54 -7.64 -7.80 -6.34
C HIS A 54 -7.69 -8.95 -5.32
N GLY A 55 -8.89 -9.33 -4.89
CA GLY A 55 -9.12 -10.27 -3.81
C GLY A 55 -8.55 -11.66 -4.11
N THR A 56 -8.58 -12.10 -5.37
CA THR A 56 -8.06 -13.43 -5.74
C THR A 56 -6.53 -13.51 -5.57
N PRO A 57 -5.70 -12.64 -6.20
CA PRO A 57 -4.27 -12.61 -5.92
C PRO A 57 -3.93 -12.31 -4.46
N ALA A 58 -4.62 -11.37 -3.81
CA ALA A 58 -4.36 -11.01 -2.42
C ALA A 58 -4.55 -12.20 -1.47
N THR A 59 -5.63 -12.96 -1.65
CA THR A 59 -5.89 -14.16 -0.84
C THR A 59 -4.85 -15.25 -1.07
N LEU A 60 -4.42 -15.45 -2.32
CA LEU A 60 -3.37 -16.43 -2.64
C LEU A 60 -2.02 -16.05 -2.04
N LEU A 61 -1.67 -14.77 -2.09
CA LEU A 61 -0.44 -14.25 -1.48
C LEU A 61 -0.47 -14.37 0.04
N ALA A 62 -1.57 -13.99 0.67
CA ALA A 62 -1.76 -14.13 2.12
C ALA A 62 -1.71 -15.60 2.56
N LEU A 63 -2.39 -16.50 1.84
CA LEU A 63 -2.37 -17.93 2.12
C LEU A 63 -0.95 -18.49 1.99
N ARG A 64 -0.23 -18.10 0.94
CA ARG A 64 1.18 -18.50 0.76
C ARG A 64 2.03 -17.99 1.91
N ALA A 65 1.88 -16.73 2.31
CA ALA A 65 2.63 -16.15 3.42
C ALA A 65 2.40 -16.93 4.72
N VAL A 66 1.14 -17.24 5.07
CA VAL A 66 0.81 -18.05 6.25
C VAL A 66 1.42 -19.44 6.19
N LEU A 67 1.35 -20.12 5.04
CA LEU A 67 1.83 -21.49 4.90
C LEU A 67 3.37 -21.61 4.77
N SER A 68 4.05 -20.56 4.34
CA SER A 68 5.50 -20.58 4.09
C SER A 68 6.35 -19.84 5.12
N SER A 69 5.73 -19.13 6.07
CA SER A 69 6.46 -18.32 7.04
C SER A 69 7.06 -19.15 8.17
N SER A 70 8.39 -19.27 8.16
CA SER A 70 9.19 -19.70 9.32
C SER A 70 9.34 -18.62 10.40
N ARG A 71 8.80 -17.42 10.15
CA ARG A 71 8.88 -16.20 10.98
C ARG A 71 7.53 -15.74 11.56
N ALA A 72 6.50 -16.58 11.47
CA ALA A 72 5.17 -16.27 11.97
C ALA A 72 5.25 -15.82 13.45
N GLY A 73 5.00 -14.53 13.71
CA GLY A 73 5.02 -13.93 15.05
C GLY A 73 5.96 -12.75 15.25
N ASP A 74 6.91 -12.47 14.33
CA ASP A 74 7.79 -11.29 14.43
C ASP A 74 7.19 -10.07 13.72
N LEU A 75 6.18 -9.47 14.35
CA LEU A 75 5.41 -8.31 13.85
C LEU A 75 6.23 -7.01 13.68
N ALA A 76 7.50 -7.04 14.06
CA ALA A 76 8.43 -5.92 13.93
C ALA A 76 9.52 -6.18 12.87
N ALA A 77 9.43 -7.29 12.14
CA ALA A 77 10.34 -7.58 11.04
C ALA A 77 10.15 -6.57 9.89
N PRO A 78 11.23 -6.21 9.17
CA PRO A 78 11.11 -5.39 7.98
C PRO A 78 10.36 -6.15 6.89
N ASN A 79 9.56 -5.42 6.10
CA ASN A 79 8.88 -5.95 4.92
C ASN A 79 9.88 -6.65 4.00
N MET A 80 9.46 -7.79 3.45
CA MET A 80 10.14 -8.46 2.35
C MET A 80 9.70 -7.82 1.02
N PRO A 81 10.47 -7.97 -0.07
CA PRO A 81 10.08 -7.44 -1.39
C PRO A 81 8.70 -7.91 -1.87
N ALA A 82 8.23 -9.07 -1.42
CA ALA A 82 6.90 -9.58 -1.72
C ALA A 82 5.79 -8.81 -0.99
N ASP A 83 6.03 -8.40 0.27
CA ASP A 83 5.10 -7.61 1.06
C ASP A 83 4.97 -6.21 0.46
N ASP A 84 6.11 -5.68 -0.01
CA ASP A 84 6.17 -4.40 -0.70
C ASP A 84 5.40 -4.41 -2.03
N LEU A 85 5.52 -5.49 -2.79
CA LEU A 85 4.72 -5.68 -4.00
C LEU A 85 3.23 -5.79 -3.67
N ALA A 86 2.87 -6.49 -2.59
CA ALA A 86 1.49 -6.66 -2.14
C ALA A 86 0.87 -5.35 -1.63
N LEU A 87 1.67 -4.51 -0.95
CA LEU A 87 1.29 -3.16 -0.53
C LEU A 87 1.04 -2.24 -1.73
N ASP A 88 1.96 -2.22 -2.71
CA ASP A 88 1.78 -1.44 -3.95
C ASP A 88 0.53 -1.89 -4.72
N PHE A 89 0.32 -3.21 -4.82
CA PHE A 89 -0.84 -3.83 -5.47
C PHE A 89 -2.16 -3.45 -4.78
N SER A 90 -2.22 -3.60 -3.46
CA SER A 90 -3.44 -3.31 -2.69
C SER A 90 -3.72 -1.82 -2.60
N THR A 91 -2.68 -0.98 -2.44
CA THR A 91 -2.83 0.48 -2.45
C THR A 91 -3.41 0.96 -3.78
N ALA A 92 -2.94 0.43 -4.90
CA ALA A 92 -3.49 0.74 -6.22
C ALA A 92 -4.98 0.37 -6.33
N TYR A 93 -5.36 -0.84 -5.91
CA TYR A 93 -6.77 -1.27 -5.90
C TYR A 93 -7.65 -0.34 -5.06
N PHE A 94 -7.31 -0.14 -3.78
CA PHE A 94 -8.10 0.70 -2.87
C PHE A 94 -8.17 2.16 -3.35
N THR A 95 -7.16 2.64 -4.10
CA THR A 95 -7.21 3.97 -4.73
C THR A 95 -8.25 4.02 -5.84
N VAL A 96 -8.28 3.03 -6.74
CA VAL A 96 -9.30 2.97 -7.82
C VAL A 96 -10.70 2.84 -7.22
N ASP A 97 -10.86 2.00 -6.19
CA ASP A 97 -12.16 1.76 -5.57
C ASP A 97 -12.65 3.00 -4.79
N LEU A 98 -11.75 3.70 -4.10
CA LEU A 98 -12.06 4.99 -3.48
C LEU A 98 -12.52 6.02 -4.51
N ILE A 99 -11.85 6.12 -5.67
CA ILE A 99 -12.28 7.01 -6.76
C ILE A 99 -13.69 6.63 -7.23
N HIS A 100 -13.99 5.34 -7.37
CA HIS A 100 -15.34 4.88 -7.71
C HIS A 100 -16.38 5.35 -6.68
N TYR A 101 -16.14 5.17 -5.38
CA TYR A 101 -17.05 5.64 -4.34
C TYR A 101 -17.20 7.17 -4.35
N LEU A 102 -16.12 7.94 -4.52
CA LEU A 102 -16.19 9.40 -4.55
C LEU A 102 -16.99 9.94 -5.75
N VAL A 103 -16.91 9.27 -6.90
CA VAL A 103 -17.57 9.71 -8.14
C VAL A 103 -19.02 9.23 -8.23
N PHE A 104 -19.29 7.97 -7.88
CA PHE A 104 -20.59 7.33 -8.14
C PHE A 104 -21.44 7.14 -6.89
N LEU A 105 -20.84 7.05 -5.71
CA LEU A 105 -21.52 6.71 -4.44
C LEU A 105 -21.07 7.61 -3.26
N PRO A 106 -21.06 8.95 -3.40
CA PRO A 106 -20.50 9.85 -2.38
C PRO A 106 -21.29 9.84 -1.06
N HIS A 107 -22.52 9.32 -1.07
CA HIS A 107 -23.36 9.17 0.12
C HIS A 107 -22.94 7.99 1.00
N GLU A 108 -22.12 7.06 0.48
CA GLU A 108 -21.62 5.88 1.20
C GLU A 108 -20.40 6.23 2.08
N VAL A 109 -20.61 7.17 3.01
CA VAL A 109 -19.53 7.78 3.83
C VAL A 109 -18.75 6.75 4.63
N LEU A 110 -19.40 5.67 5.07
CA LEU A 110 -18.75 4.59 5.82
C LEU A 110 -17.75 3.81 4.95
N PHE A 111 -18.11 3.54 3.69
CA PHE A 111 -17.23 2.86 2.74
C PHE A 111 -16.06 3.77 2.34
N VAL A 112 -16.32 5.04 2.06
CA VAL A 112 -15.27 6.04 1.79
C VAL A 112 -14.29 6.14 2.96
N ALA A 113 -14.80 6.28 4.19
CA ALA A 113 -13.97 6.36 5.39
C ALA A 113 -13.16 5.07 5.63
N HIS A 114 -13.76 3.90 5.37
CA HIS A 114 -13.08 2.62 5.44
C HIS A 114 -11.89 2.56 4.47
N HIS A 115 -12.09 2.92 3.21
CA HIS A 115 -11.04 2.90 2.20
C HIS A 115 -9.90 3.87 2.52
N LEU A 116 -10.23 5.07 3.01
CA LEU A 116 -9.22 6.02 3.49
C LEU A 116 -8.43 5.47 4.69
N ALA A 117 -9.08 4.78 5.62
CA ALA A 117 -8.40 4.14 6.74
C ALA A 117 -7.47 3.02 6.26
N THR A 118 -7.91 2.19 5.31
CA THR A 118 -7.08 1.13 4.74
C THR A 118 -5.87 1.68 3.98
N LEU A 119 -6.07 2.71 3.14
CA LEU A 119 -4.98 3.39 2.43
C LEU A 119 -3.98 4.03 3.39
N TYR A 120 -4.47 4.62 4.48
CA TYR A 120 -3.61 5.16 5.53
C TYR A 120 -2.73 4.06 6.14
N VAL A 121 -3.31 2.90 6.49
CA VAL A 121 -2.56 1.76 7.02
C VAL A 121 -1.50 1.30 6.04
N PHE A 122 -1.82 1.10 4.76
CA PHE A 122 -0.84 0.70 3.75
C PHE A 122 0.30 1.71 3.57
N ALA A 123 -0.02 3.01 3.53
CA ALA A 123 0.99 4.06 3.45
C ALA A 123 1.93 4.03 4.67
N THR A 124 1.39 3.79 5.87
CA THR A 124 2.21 3.66 7.08
C THR A 124 3.08 2.39 7.09
N CYS A 125 2.58 1.23 6.63
CA CYS A 125 3.40 0.02 6.52
C CYS A 125 4.57 0.23 5.52
N ARG A 126 4.32 0.92 4.39
CA ARG A 126 5.37 1.22 3.38
C ARG A 126 6.39 2.25 3.89
N ALA A 127 5.92 3.28 4.60
CA ALA A 127 6.80 4.29 5.18
C ALA A 127 7.69 3.73 6.30
N ALA A 128 7.16 2.80 7.10
CA ALA A 128 7.91 2.13 8.17
C ALA A 128 9.13 1.37 7.61
N GLU A 129 8.97 0.69 6.47
CA GLU A 129 10.10 0.09 5.77
C GLU A 129 11.10 1.15 5.33
N ILE A 130 10.72 2.22 4.63
CA ILE A 130 11.66 3.25 4.17
C ILE A 130 12.47 3.84 5.36
N CYS A 131 11.83 4.01 6.51
CA CYS A 131 12.46 4.53 7.72
C CYS A 131 13.43 3.54 8.37
N HIS A 132 13.22 2.23 8.27
CA HIS A 132 14.06 1.20 8.91
C HIS A 132 15.52 1.12 8.41
N PRO A 133 15.83 1.04 7.09
CA PRO A 133 17.19 1.06 6.58
C PRO A 133 17.85 2.42 6.80
N LEU A 134 17.08 3.53 6.85
CA LEU A 134 17.61 4.85 7.24
C LEU A 134 18.02 4.86 8.72
N LYS A 135 17.22 4.31 9.64
CA LYS A 135 17.63 4.12 11.05
C LYS A 135 18.87 3.22 11.18
N ARG A 136 19.00 2.19 10.35
CA ARG A 136 20.18 1.31 10.34
C ARG A 136 21.43 2.04 9.83
N LYS A 137 21.33 2.82 8.73
CA LYS A 137 22.42 3.68 8.22
C LYS A 137 22.84 4.76 9.22
N LEU A 138 21.88 5.43 9.88
CA LEU A 138 22.15 6.40 10.94
C LEU A 138 22.82 5.75 12.17
N SER A 139 22.38 4.55 12.56
CA SER A 139 23.04 3.78 13.64
C SER A 139 24.48 3.38 13.28
N CYS A 140 24.76 3.06 12.01
CA CYS A 140 26.12 2.87 11.52
C CYS A 140 26.94 4.17 11.48
N CYS A 141 26.39 5.31 11.01
CA CYS A 141 27.08 6.63 11.11
C CYS A 141 27.38 6.97 12.59
N LYS A 142 26.53 6.56 13.55
CA LYS A 142 26.74 6.79 14.99
C LYS A 142 27.79 5.85 15.61
N ARG A 143 28.04 4.68 15.00
CA ARG A 143 29.02 3.69 15.46
C ARG A 143 30.31 3.79 14.64
N ASN A 144 31.06 4.85 14.93
CA ASN A 144 32.51 4.97 14.77
C ASN A 144 33.08 5.06 13.34
N ASP A 145 33.15 6.28 12.79
CA ASP A 145 34.37 6.72 12.09
C ASP A 145 34.43 8.26 11.95
N ARG A 146 35.54 8.87 12.39
CA ARG A 146 35.75 10.33 12.39
C ARG A 146 36.21 10.90 11.03
N ASN A 147 36.25 10.08 9.97
CA ASN A 147 36.89 10.44 8.69
C ASN A 147 36.02 10.25 7.43
N LEU A 148 34.69 10.13 7.54
CA LEU A 148 33.80 10.08 6.36
C LEU A 148 33.23 11.48 6.05
N PRO A 149 33.25 11.96 4.78
CA PRO A 149 32.68 13.25 4.43
C PRO A 149 31.15 13.23 4.64
N SER A 150 30.70 14.07 5.58
CA SER A 150 29.34 14.57 5.81
C SER A 150 28.19 13.58 5.52
N CYS A 151 27.77 12.80 6.54
CA CYS A 151 26.45 12.16 6.51
C CYS A 151 25.39 13.29 6.43
N THR A 152 24.89 13.61 5.24
CA THR A 152 23.78 14.57 5.07
C THR A 152 22.57 14.03 5.81
N GLU A 153 22.05 14.83 6.73
CA GLU A 153 21.00 14.47 7.67
C GLU A 153 19.66 14.28 6.94
N TYR A 154 19.40 13.10 6.40
CA TYR A 154 18.04 12.72 6.02
C TYR A 154 17.31 12.29 7.30
N SER A 155 16.83 13.26 8.07
CA SER A 155 15.87 13.00 9.13
C SER A 155 14.61 12.43 8.48
N CYS A 156 14.37 11.13 8.64
CA CYS A 156 13.02 10.58 8.63
C CYS A 156 12.27 11.16 9.84
N ALA A 157 11.88 12.43 9.74
CA ALA A 157 10.88 13.01 10.61
C ALA A 157 9.51 12.46 10.18
N PHE A 158 9.26 11.19 10.49
CA PHE A 158 7.90 10.77 10.76
C PHE A 158 7.79 10.78 12.28
N ASP A 159 7.42 11.95 12.77
CA ASP A 159 7.07 12.16 14.15
C ASP A 159 6.05 11.09 14.54
N GLN A 160 6.42 10.21 15.48
CA GLN A 160 5.45 9.28 16.07
C GLN A 160 4.35 10.06 16.83
N ASP A 161 4.50 11.38 16.98
CA ASP A 161 3.49 12.33 17.46
C ASP A 161 2.63 13.00 16.36
N LEU A 162 2.59 12.46 15.12
CA LEU A 162 1.42 12.69 14.28
C LEU A 162 0.21 12.03 14.96
N THR A 163 -0.42 12.84 15.81
CA THR A 163 -1.75 12.67 16.36
C THR A 163 -2.67 12.21 15.25
N VAL A 164 -2.79 10.88 15.10
CA VAL A 164 -3.87 10.28 14.35
C VAL A 164 -5.11 10.95 14.94
N PRO A 165 -5.90 11.71 14.15
CA PRO A 165 -7.08 12.36 14.68
C PRO A 165 -7.84 11.31 15.47
N ARG A 166 -8.21 11.57 16.74
CA ARG A 166 -8.83 10.56 17.60
C ARG A 166 -10.02 9.85 16.92
N ALA A 167 -10.62 10.52 15.92
CA ALA A 167 -11.58 9.95 14.98
C ALA A 167 -11.04 8.75 14.16
N PHE A 168 -9.88 8.88 13.51
CA PHE A 168 -9.26 7.82 12.70
C PHE A 168 -8.80 6.62 13.54
N THR A 169 -8.21 6.86 14.71
CA THR A 169 -7.85 5.78 15.66
C THR A 169 -9.09 5.06 16.19
N ARG A 170 -10.18 5.78 16.49
CA ARG A 170 -11.46 5.16 16.88
C ARG A 170 -12.11 4.38 15.74
N ILE A 171 -12.08 4.88 14.51
CA ILE A 171 -12.64 4.19 13.34
C ILE A 171 -11.85 2.92 13.05
N ALA A 172 -10.51 3.00 12.97
CA ALA A 172 -9.65 1.85 12.71
C ALA A 172 -9.66 0.81 13.85
N LYS A 173 -9.81 1.24 15.12
CA LYS A 173 -10.00 0.34 16.28
C LYS A 173 -11.40 -0.29 16.33
N LYS A 174 -12.42 0.38 15.80
CA LYS A 174 -13.80 -0.14 15.70
C LYS A 174 -14.00 -1.04 14.48
N MET A 175 -13.12 -0.93 13.47
CA MET A 175 -13.11 -1.73 12.24
C MET A 175 -12.08 -2.88 12.25
N ASP A 176 -11.39 -3.12 13.37
CA ASP A 176 -10.39 -4.20 13.53
C ASP A 176 -9.25 -4.20 12.49
N VAL A 177 -8.93 -3.01 11.95
CA VAL A 177 -8.01 -2.85 10.79
C VAL A 177 -6.54 -3.04 11.20
N TYR A 178 -6.22 -2.90 12.48
CA TYR A 178 -4.84 -3.00 12.98
C TYR A 178 -4.30 -4.43 13.09
N GLY A 179 -5.14 -5.47 12.95
CA GLY A 179 -4.75 -6.85 13.26
C GLY A 179 -4.09 -7.65 12.14
N TYR A 180 -4.20 -7.22 10.87
CA TYR A 180 -4.04 -8.17 9.75
C TYR A 180 -3.16 -7.73 8.57
N TRP A 181 -2.64 -6.49 8.55
CA TRP A 181 -2.08 -5.93 7.29
C TRP A 181 -0.69 -5.30 7.34
N CYS A 182 -0.08 -5.14 8.52
CA CYS A 182 1.39 -5.10 8.61
C CYS A 182 1.82 -6.43 9.27
N THR A 183 1.96 -7.48 8.48
CA THR A 183 2.51 -8.80 8.90
C THR A 183 3.85 -9.03 8.25
#